data_AF-A0A453M705-F1
#
_entry.id   AF-A0A453M705-F1
#
_cell.length_a   1.000
_cell.length_b   1.000
_cell.length_c   1.000
_cell.angle_alpha   90.00
_cell.angle_beta   90.00
_cell.angle_gamma   90.00
#
_symmetry.space_group_name_H-M   'P 1'
#
loop_
_entity.id
_entity.type
_entity.pdbx_description
1 polymer ?
#
loop_
_entity_poly.entity_id
_entity_poly.type
_entity_poly.pdbx_seq_one_letter_code
_entity_poly.pdbx_strand_id
1 'polypeptide(L)'
;MAPKITDFGLSRCFDENQSRDITKTILGTMGYLAPEHREGGVIAHSADLYSLGVIIIEILTGQKGYQATDDTQIYSRILSFARRILHFISTCFDQT
;
A
#
# COMPACT_ATOMS: atom_id res chain seq x y z
N MET A 1 1.96 16.25 17.60
CA MET A 1 2.98 15.84 16.61
C MET A 1 2.26 15.46 15.33
N ALA A 2 2.72 15.89 14.15
CA ALA A 2 2.07 15.59 12.87
C ALA A 2 2.92 14.57 12.07
N PRO A 3 2.31 13.52 11.51
CA PRO A 3 3.06 12.53 10.71
C PRO A 3 3.61 13.15 9.42
N LYS A 4 4.79 12.70 9.00
CA LYS A 4 5.48 13.15 7.78
C LYS A 4 6.05 11.95 7.03
N ILE A 5 5.98 11.98 5.70
CA ILE A 5 6.61 10.97 4.83
C ILE A 5 8.06 11.39 4.57
N THR A 6 8.98 10.42 4.56
CA THR A 6 10.41 10.63 4.36
C THR A 6 11.03 9.47 3.58
N ASP A 7 12.34 9.48 3.42
CA ASP A 7 13.14 8.46 2.72
C ASP A 7 12.79 8.30 1.22
N PHE A 8 12.96 9.40 0.48
CA PHE A 8 12.75 9.44 -0.97
C PHE A 8 13.94 8.88 -1.78
N GLY A 9 14.86 8.14 -1.16
CA GLY A 9 16.08 7.64 -1.83
C GLY A 9 15.81 6.65 -2.97
N LEU A 10 14.66 5.96 -2.91
CA LEU A 10 14.19 5.03 -3.95
C LEU A 10 13.09 5.60 -4.84
N SER A 11 12.63 6.83 -4.58
CA SER A 11 11.52 7.43 -5.31
C SER A 11 11.83 7.61 -6.80
N ARG A 12 10.78 7.63 -7.61
CA ARG A 12 10.83 7.87 -9.04
C ARG A 12 9.97 9.08 -9.39
N CYS A 13 10.52 9.96 -10.22
CA CYS A 13 9.78 11.05 -10.81
C CYS A 13 9.36 10.60 -12.21
N PHE A 14 8.06 10.60 -12.47
CA PHE A 14 7.50 10.24 -13.77
C PHE A 14 7.22 11.51 -14.57
N ASP A 15 7.46 11.44 -15.88
CA ASP A 15 6.99 12.46 -16.81
C ASP A 15 5.46 12.43 -16.93
N GLU A 16 4.85 13.50 -17.43
CA GLU A 16 3.38 13.69 -17.48
C GLU A 16 2.62 12.53 -18.18
N ASN A 17 3.26 11.84 -19.11
CA ASN A 17 2.68 10.72 -19.87
C ASN A 17 3.15 9.34 -19.39
N GLN A 18 3.89 9.26 -18.27
CA GLN A 18 4.43 8.03 -17.74
C GLN A 18 3.61 7.55 -16.53
N SER A 19 2.97 6.39 -16.66
CA SER A 19 2.19 5.78 -15.57
C SER A 19 2.94 4.67 -14.82
N ARG A 20 4.04 4.18 -15.40
CA ARG A 20 4.87 3.12 -14.84
C ARG A 20 6.30 3.18 -15.35
N ASP A 21 7.20 2.54 -14.61
CA ASP A 21 8.58 2.26 -14.99
C ASP A 21 8.92 0.80 -14.63
N ILE A 22 9.99 0.27 -15.21
CA ILE A 22 10.47 -1.09 -14.94
C ILE A 22 11.91 -1.01 -14.46
N THR A 23 12.16 -1.42 -13.21
CA THR A 23 13.50 -1.51 -12.65
C THR A 23 14.07 -2.93 -12.80
N LYS A 24 15.36 -3.02 -13.12
CA LYS A 24 16.11 -4.30 -13.11
C LYS A 24 16.47 -4.74 -11.69
N THR A 25 16.59 -3.79 -10.77
CA THR A 25 16.95 -4.04 -9.38
C THR A 25 15.73 -3.78 -8.52
N ILE A 26 15.24 -4.83 -7.88
CA ILE A 26 14.12 -4.75 -6.94
C ILE A 26 14.68 -4.30 -5.60
N LEU A 27 14.26 -3.13 -5.13
CA LEU A 27 14.69 -2.51 -3.87
C LEU A 27 13.45 -2.09 -3.08
N GLY A 28 13.48 -2.34 -1.77
CA GLY A 28 12.42 -1.93 -0.85
C GLY A 28 12.28 -2.89 0.31
N THR A 29 11.34 -2.59 1.21
CA THR A 29 11.07 -3.41 2.39
C THR A 29 10.10 -4.52 2.04
N MET A 30 10.55 -5.78 2.19
CA MET A 30 9.71 -6.95 1.98
C MET A 30 8.41 -6.84 2.79
N GLY A 31 7.29 -7.12 2.12
CA GLY A 31 5.96 -7.01 2.73
C GLY A 31 5.22 -5.70 2.49
N TYR A 32 5.93 -4.65 2.09
CA TYR A 32 5.32 -3.41 1.58
C TYR A 32 5.46 -3.30 0.06
N LEU A 33 6.31 -4.14 -0.54
CA LEU A 33 6.45 -4.24 -1.98
C LEU A 33 5.19 -4.87 -2.59
N ALA A 34 4.62 -4.17 -3.56
CA ALA A 34 3.54 -4.71 -4.37
C ALA A 34 4.03 -5.92 -5.20
N PRO A 35 3.15 -6.90 -5.47
CA PRO A 35 3.54 -8.11 -6.21
C PRO A 35 4.07 -7.78 -7.61
N GLU A 36 3.49 -6.81 -8.32
CA GLU A 36 3.99 -6.38 -9.63
C GLU A 36 5.41 -5.79 -9.57
N HIS A 37 5.75 -5.14 -8.46
CA HIS A 37 7.10 -4.63 -8.21
C HIS A 37 8.08 -5.75 -7.87
N ARG A 38 7.66 -6.68 -7.00
CA ARG A 38 8.48 -7.80 -6.56
C ARG A 38 8.79 -8.79 -7.68
N GLU A 39 7.83 -9.08 -8.55
CA GLU A 39 7.93 -10.13 -9.56
C GLU A 39 8.42 -9.61 -10.90
N GLY A 40 7.98 -8.40 -11.28
CA GLY A 40 8.27 -7.81 -12.58
C GLY A 40 9.13 -6.55 -12.53
N GLY A 41 9.51 -6.07 -11.35
CA GLY A 41 10.20 -4.78 -11.19
C GLY A 41 9.33 -3.59 -11.59
N VAL A 42 8.01 -3.75 -11.66
CA VAL A 42 7.10 -2.68 -12.09
C VAL A 42 6.95 -1.65 -10.98
N ILE A 43 7.33 -0.41 -11.25
CA ILE A 43 7.07 0.74 -10.39
C ILE A 43 5.91 1.51 -11.00
N ALA A 44 4.84 1.70 -10.25
CA ALA A 44 3.67 2.45 -10.67
C ALA A 44 3.00 3.05 -9.43
N HIS A 45 2.09 4.01 -9.62
CA HIS A 45 1.29 4.55 -8.50
C HIS A 45 0.47 3.47 -7.78
N SER A 46 0.11 2.37 -8.47
CA SER A 46 -0.56 1.22 -7.83
C SER A 46 0.31 0.55 -6.76
N ALA A 47 1.64 0.55 -6.93
CA ALA A 47 2.55 -0.03 -5.96
C ALA A 47 2.57 0.79 -4.66
N ASP A 48 2.52 2.11 -4.77
CA ASP A 48 2.39 3.00 -3.61
C ASP A 48 1.06 2.77 -2.88
N LEU A 49 -0.05 2.61 -3.62
CA LEU A 49 -1.36 2.30 -3.04
C LEU A 49 -1.38 0.95 -2.29
N TYR A 50 -0.72 -0.07 -2.83
CA TYR A 50 -0.55 -1.35 -2.12
C TYR A 50 0.16 -1.15 -0.79
N SER A 51 1.33 -0.48 -0.81
CA SER A 51 2.14 -0.22 0.39
C SER A 51 1.38 0.61 1.44
N LEU A 52 0.59 1.58 1.00
CA LEU A 52 -0.29 2.38 1.86
C LEU A 52 -1.36 1.51 2.53
N GLY A 53 -1.95 0.56 1.80
CA GLY A 53 -2.90 -0.41 2.34
C GLY A 53 -2.28 -1.26 3.46
N VAL A 54 -1.04 -1.71 3.28
CA VAL A 54 -0.29 -2.45 4.31
C VAL A 54 -0.04 -1.58 5.55
N ILE A 55 0.39 -0.33 5.36
CA ILE A 55 0.62 0.63 6.46
C ILE A 55 -0.67 0.90 7.24
N ILE A 56 -1.81 1.07 6.56
CA ILE A 56 -3.11 1.27 7.22
C ILE A 56 -3.46 0.06 8.09
N ILE A 57 -3.28 -1.16 7.58
CA ILE A 57 -3.50 -2.38 8.38
C ILE A 57 -2.58 -2.40 9.60
N GLU A 58 -1.31 -2.05 9.42
CA GLU A 58 -0.33 -2.03 10.51
C GLU A 58 -0.70 -1.01 11.59
N ILE A 59 -1.07 0.21 11.21
CA ILE A 59 -1.50 1.26 12.16
C ILE A 59 -2.74 0.80 12.94
N LEU A 60 -3.71 0.18 12.26
CA LEU A 60 -4.98 -0.21 12.88
C LEU A 60 -4.86 -1.46 13.76
N THR A 61 -3.95 -2.38 13.43
CA THR A 61 -3.81 -3.66 14.16
C THR A 61 -2.66 -3.65 15.16
N GLY A 62 -1.71 -2.72 15.03
CA GLY A 62 -0.44 -2.76 15.75
C GLY A 62 0.46 -3.95 15.35
N GLN A 63 0.06 -4.72 14.34
CA GLN A 63 0.80 -5.87 13.83
C GLN A 63 1.35 -5.56 12.46
N LYS A 64 2.60 -5.97 12.20
CA LYS A 64 3.20 -5.79 10.87
C LYS A 64 2.34 -6.50 9.81
N GLY A 65 1.84 -5.73 8.85
CA GLY A 65 0.84 -6.20 7.88
C GLY A 65 1.31 -7.37 6.99
N TYR A 66 2.62 -7.56 6.87
CA TYR A 66 3.26 -8.53 5.98
C TYR A 66 3.66 -9.87 6.62
N GLN A 67 3.28 -10.13 7.88
CA GLN A 67 3.40 -11.50 8.41
C GLN A 67 2.52 -12.51 7.65
N ALA A 68 1.55 -12.02 6.86
CA ALA A 68 0.89 -12.81 5.84
C ALA A 68 1.89 -13.04 4.68
N THR A 69 2.35 -14.28 4.51
CA THR A 69 3.33 -14.66 3.49
C THR A 69 2.75 -14.73 2.07
N ASP A 70 1.46 -14.42 1.89
CA ASP A 70 0.71 -14.57 0.66
C ASP A 70 0.00 -13.25 0.30
N ASP A 71 0.31 -12.74 -0.89
CA ASP A 71 -0.26 -11.50 -1.44
C ASP A 71 -1.80 -11.56 -1.44
N THR A 72 -2.38 -12.73 -1.69
CA THR A 72 -3.84 -12.94 -1.66
C THR A 72 -4.43 -12.63 -0.29
N GLN A 73 -3.74 -13.05 0.78
CA GLN A 73 -4.18 -12.75 2.14
C GLN A 73 -4.06 -11.26 2.44
N ILE A 74 -2.98 -10.61 1.99
CA ILE A 74 -2.81 -9.16 2.14
C ILE A 74 -3.96 -8.41 1.45
N TYR A 75 -4.27 -8.73 0.19
CA TYR A 75 -5.40 -8.12 -0.53
C TYR A 75 -6.73 -8.36 0.18
N SER A 76 -7.00 -9.57 0.66
CA SER A 76 -8.24 -9.87 1.37
C SER A 76 -8.38 -9.06 2.67
N ARG A 77 -7.27 -8.84 3.38
CA ARG A 77 -7.21 -7.97 4.56
C ARG A 77 -7.45 -6.52 4.15
N ILE A 78 -6.75 -6.00 3.14
CA ILE A 78 -6.95 -4.62 2.66
C ILE A 78 -8.42 -4.39 2.29
N LEU A 79 -9.02 -5.28 1.50
CA LEU A 79 -10.41 -5.16 1.05
C LEU A 79 -11.42 -5.29 2.20
N SER A 80 -11.23 -6.24 3.11
CA SER A 80 -12.11 -6.40 4.27
C SER A 80 -12.06 -5.19 5.21
N PHE A 81 -10.87 -4.60 5.39
CA PHE A 81 -10.70 -3.37 6.16
C PHE A 81 -11.31 -2.16 5.45
N ALA A 82 -11.08 -1.99 4.14
CA ALA A 82 -11.68 -0.92 3.36
C ALA A 82 -13.22 -0.97 3.46
N ARG A 83 -13.82 -2.17 3.38
CA ARG A 83 -15.26 -2.35 3.61
C ARG A 83 -15.69 -1.95 5.02
N ARG A 84 -14.94 -2.33 6.06
CA ARG A 84 -15.25 -1.93 7.45
C ARG A 84 -15.17 -0.42 7.66
N ILE A 85 -14.17 0.24 7.07
CA ILE A 85 -14.02 1.69 7.13
C ILE A 85 -15.16 2.38 6.40
N LEU A 86 -15.46 1.96 5.17
CA LEU A 86 -16.59 2.52 4.39
C LEU A 86 -17.92 2.33 5.13
N HIS A 87 -18.15 1.13 5.69
CA HIS A 87 -19.33 0.88 6.50
C HIS A 87 -19.38 1.80 7.72
N PHE A 88 -18.28 1.94 8.46
CA PHE A 88 -18.21 2.84 9.62
C PHE A 88 -18.51 4.29 9.23
N ILE A 89 -17.92 4.80 8.15
CA ILE A 89 -18.15 6.16 7.64
C ILE A 89 -19.63 6.33 7.25
N SER A 90 -20.21 5.39 6.49
CA SER A 90 -21.63 5.43 6.13
C SER A 90 -22.53 5.44 7.37
N THR A 91 -22.24 4.60 8.36
CA THR A 91 -23.02 4.54 9.60
C THR A 91 -22.91 5.85 10.41
N CYS A 92 -21.74 6.48 10.43
CA CYS A 92 -21.54 7.77 11.09
C CYS A 92 -22.20 8.93 10.34
N PHE A 93 -22.31 8.86 9.01
CA PHE A 93 -22.94 9.90 8.20
C PHE A 93 -24.48 9.82 8.22
N ASP A 94 -25.05 8.61 8.28
CA ASP A 94 -26.51 8.40 8.43
C ASP A 94 -27.04 8.77 9.83
N GLN A 95 -26.16 9.12 10.78
CA GLN A 95 -26.50 9.56 12.15
C GLN A 95 -26.40 11.08 12.35
N THR A 96 -26.17 11.87 11.29
CA THR A 96 -26.20 13.35 11.28
C THR A 96 -27.25 13.87 10.32
#